data_AF-A0A3M2LI03-F1
#
_entry.id   AF-A0A3M2LI03-F1
#
_cell.length_a   1.000
_cell.length_b   1.000
_cell.length_c   1.000
_cell.angle_alpha   90.00
_cell.angle_beta   90.00
_cell.angle_gamma   90.00
#
_symmetry.space_group_name_H-M   'P 1'
#
loop_
_entity.id
_entity.type
_entity.pdbx_description
1 polymer ?
#
loop_
_entity_poly.entity_id
_entity_poly.type
_entity_poly.pdbx_seq_one_letter_code
_entity_poly.pdbx_strand_id
1 'polypeptide(L)'
;MQRAAPVRELASPKRQRQAVYSACSFEPRSTPVIRLPQGSWWDWDVVAWGAGQLRLGAGYDLSYAHALELVFSDPVFVMCPSAFQDPVFREPTPEEVRLVDRQVDEPPAVLVAFEADAGGAVPAGGLIAAGQLDIVQGTVFRYWREDLAAGERLAPWVTPPTA
;
A
#
# COMPACT_ATOMS: atom_id res chain seq x y z
N MET A 1 -8.83 72.32 -53.47
CA MET A 1 -10.01 71.45 -53.31
C MET A 1 -9.51 70.01 -53.19
N GLN A 2 -10.09 69.22 -52.28
CA GLN A 2 -9.84 67.79 -51.95
C GLN A 2 -8.56 67.53 -51.12
N ARG A 3 -8.64 67.37 -49.79
CA ARG A 3 -9.19 66.32 -48.89
C ARG A 3 -8.16 65.23 -48.53
N ALA A 4 -8.06 64.99 -47.22
CA ALA A 4 -7.12 64.16 -46.48
C ALA A 4 -7.31 62.65 -46.64
N ALA A 5 -6.26 61.88 -46.30
CA ALA A 5 -6.35 60.65 -45.49
C ALA A 5 -4.97 60.28 -44.87
N PRO A 6 -4.89 59.85 -43.60
CA PRO A 6 -3.65 59.51 -42.92
C PRO A 6 -3.34 58.00 -42.84
N VAL A 7 -2.05 57.72 -42.61
CA VAL A 7 -1.38 56.57 -41.97
C VAL A 7 -2.13 55.24 -41.86
N ARG A 8 -1.55 54.18 -42.45
CA ARG A 8 -1.78 52.78 -42.03
C ARG A 8 -0.45 52.09 -41.72
N GLU A 9 -0.21 51.95 -40.43
CA GLU A 9 0.82 51.12 -39.82
C GLU A 9 0.48 49.64 -40.05
N LEU A 10 1.34 48.95 -40.79
CA LEU A 10 1.22 47.52 -41.06
C LEU A 10 1.81 46.74 -39.88
N ALA A 11 1.00 46.54 -38.84
CA ALA A 11 1.27 45.50 -37.84
C ALA A 11 0.89 44.14 -38.44
N SER A 12 1.87 43.24 -38.59
CA SER A 12 1.66 41.83 -38.93
C SER A 12 2.32 40.93 -37.88
N PRO A 13 1.75 39.74 -37.63
CA PRO A 13 1.52 39.25 -36.28
C PRO A 13 2.66 38.38 -35.74
N LYS A 14 2.95 38.55 -34.45
CA LYS A 14 3.80 37.64 -33.66
C LYS A 14 3.19 36.24 -33.70
N ARG A 15 3.89 35.28 -34.31
CA ARG A 15 3.63 33.84 -34.20
C ARG A 15 3.69 33.45 -32.71
N GLN A 16 2.53 33.38 -32.06
CA GLN A 16 2.38 32.63 -30.82
C GLN A 16 2.49 31.15 -31.15
N ARG A 17 3.65 30.55 -30.84
CA ARG A 17 3.76 29.10 -30.71
C ARG A 17 3.04 28.74 -29.42
N GLN A 18 1.79 28.30 -29.51
CA GLN A 18 1.15 27.56 -28.42
C GLN A 18 1.96 26.29 -28.20
N ALA A 19 2.69 26.25 -27.09
CA ALA A 19 3.17 25.00 -26.53
C ALA A 19 1.93 24.19 -26.18
N VAL A 20 1.68 23.12 -26.94
CA VAL A 20 0.71 22.09 -26.58
C VAL A 20 1.32 21.36 -25.40
N TYR A 21 1.04 21.83 -24.18
CA TYR A 21 1.18 21.02 -22.99
C TYR A 21 0.09 19.96 -23.08
N SER A 22 0.46 18.81 -23.63
CA SER A 22 -0.33 17.60 -23.49
C SER A 22 -0.29 17.26 -22.00
N ALA A 23 -1.32 17.65 -21.27
CA ALA A 23 -1.55 17.14 -19.94
C ALA A 23 -1.74 15.63 -20.10
N CYS A 24 -0.73 14.84 -19.77
CA CYS A 24 -0.95 13.45 -19.42
C CYS A 24 -1.93 13.47 -18.26
N SER A 25 -3.19 13.17 -18.53
CA SER A 25 -4.19 12.90 -17.52
C SER A 25 -3.68 11.75 -16.68
N PHE A 26 -3.18 12.06 -15.49
CA PHE A 26 -3.02 11.09 -14.43
C PHE A 26 -4.44 10.75 -13.98
N GLU A 27 -5.04 9.74 -14.59
CA GLU A 27 -6.23 9.13 -14.02
C GLU A 27 -5.76 8.34 -12.80
N PRO A 28 -6.10 8.77 -11.57
CA PRO A 28 -5.78 7.97 -10.40
C PRO A 28 -6.52 6.65 -10.56
N ARG A 29 -5.77 5.57 -10.79
CA ARG A 29 -6.35 4.22 -10.71
C ARG A 29 -6.83 4.07 -9.27
N SER A 30 -8.14 4.01 -9.08
CA SER A 30 -8.74 3.68 -7.79
C SER A 30 -8.29 2.27 -7.42
N THR A 31 -7.24 2.16 -6.62
CA THR A 31 -6.86 0.87 -6.02
C THR A 31 -7.93 0.53 -4.99
N PRO A 32 -8.66 -0.57 -5.18
CA PRO A 32 -9.77 -0.90 -4.29
C PRO A 32 -9.26 -1.12 -2.87
N VAL A 33 -9.97 -0.54 -1.89
CA VAL A 33 -9.72 -0.82 -0.47
C VAL A 33 -9.87 -2.32 -0.23
N ILE A 34 -8.88 -2.92 0.43
CA ILE A 34 -8.90 -4.34 0.71
C ILE A 34 -10.13 -4.72 1.55
N ARG A 35 -10.67 -5.90 1.30
CA ARG A 35 -11.79 -6.47 2.06
C ARG A 35 -11.28 -7.66 2.85
N LEU A 36 -11.23 -7.52 4.16
CA LEU A 36 -10.87 -8.63 5.04
C LEU A 36 -12.06 -9.58 5.23
N PRO A 37 -11.79 -10.88 5.44
CA PRO A 37 -12.82 -11.82 5.87
C PRO A 37 -13.37 -11.43 7.24
N GLN A 38 -14.56 -11.93 7.58
CA GLN A 38 -15.12 -11.73 8.91
C GLN A 38 -14.22 -12.39 9.98
N GLY A 39 -13.95 -11.67 11.05
CA GLY A 39 -13.22 -12.15 12.22
C GLY A 39 -12.72 -11.03 13.12
N SER A 40 -12.10 -11.40 14.22
CA SER A 40 -11.52 -10.46 15.19
C SER A 40 -10.06 -10.21 14.85
N TRP A 41 -9.81 -9.32 13.89
CA TRP A 41 -8.48 -8.97 13.38
C TRP A 41 -8.03 -7.63 13.97
N TRP A 42 -7.84 -7.57 15.29
CA TRP A 42 -7.50 -6.31 15.95
C TRP A 42 -6.03 -6.21 16.33
N ASP A 43 -5.32 -7.33 16.51
CA ASP A 43 -3.88 -7.33 16.81
C ASP A 43 -3.09 -7.79 15.57
N TRP A 44 -2.06 -7.04 15.20
CA TRP A 44 -1.29 -7.22 13.96
C TRP A 44 0.22 -7.09 14.19
N ASP A 45 1.00 -7.91 13.48
CA ASP A 45 2.46 -7.76 13.41
C ASP A 45 3.05 -8.21 12.08
N VAL A 46 4.33 -7.88 11.90
CA VAL A 46 5.14 -8.41 10.80
C VAL A 46 5.64 -9.81 11.17
N VAL A 47 5.07 -10.83 10.51
CA VAL A 47 5.44 -12.24 10.65
C VAL A 47 6.74 -12.54 9.91
N ALA A 48 6.88 -12.03 8.69
CA ALA A 48 8.09 -12.23 7.90
C ALA A 48 8.33 -11.06 6.96
N TRP A 49 9.60 -10.72 6.75
CA TRP A 49 10.02 -9.74 5.78
C TRP A 49 11.32 -10.18 5.11
N GLY A 50 11.28 -10.29 3.79
CA GLY A 50 12.44 -10.49 2.93
C GLY A 50 12.23 -9.84 1.56
N ALA A 51 13.23 -9.99 0.68
CA ALA A 51 13.24 -9.33 -0.63
C ALA A 51 12.07 -9.69 -1.55
N GLY A 52 11.48 -10.89 -1.40
CA GLY A 52 10.35 -11.34 -2.23
C GLY A 52 9.00 -11.36 -1.51
N GLN A 53 8.96 -11.12 -0.20
CA GLN A 53 7.72 -11.24 0.56
C GLN A 53 7.70 -10.38 1.82
N LEU A 54 6.58 -9.70 2.03
CA LEU A 54 6.17 -9.17 3.32
C LEU A 54 4.91 -9.93 3.77
N ARG A 55 4.92 -10.40 5.02
CA ARG A 55 3.78 -11.11 5.61
C ARG A 55 3.36 -10.44 6.91
N LEU A 56 2.10 -10.00 6.94
CA LEU A 56 1.45 -9.51 8.15
C LEU A 56 0.56 -10.60 8.72
N GLY A 57 0.61 -10.82 10.02
CA GLY A 57 -0.27 -11.74 10.74
C GLY A 57 -1.28 -10.98 11.58
N ALA A 58 -2.51 -11.49 11.66
CA ALA A 58 -3.59 -10.88 12.43
C ALA A 58 -4.40 -11.89 13.23
N GLY A 59 -4.82 -11.45 14.41
CA GLY A 59 -5.62 -12.25 15.32
C GLY A 59 -6.31 -11.42 16.40
N TYR A 60 -6.98 -12.13 17.30
CA TYR A 60 -7.50 -11.53 18.53
C TYR A 60 -6.41 -11.42 19.61
N ASP A 61 -5.40 -12.27 19.58
CA ASP A 61 -4.24 -12.23 20.47
C ASP A 61 -3.12 -12.94 19.73
N LEU A 62 -2.01 -12.24 19.51
CA LEU A 62 -0.87 -12.76 18.79
C LEU A 62 0.12 -13.57 19.66
N SER A 63 -0.22 -13.85 20.93
CA SER A 63 0.65 -14.58 21.84
C SER A 63 0.86 -16.05 21.43
N TYR A 64 -0.19 -16.73 20.97
CA TYR A 64 -0.16 -18.17 20.72
C TYR A 64 -0.39 -18.54 19.26
N ALA A 65 -1.25 -17.81 18.57
CA ALA A 65 -1.56 -18.06 17.18
C ALA A 65 -2.16 -16.83 16.53
N HIS A 66 -2.13 -16.79 15.21
CA HIS A 66 -2.91 -15.85 14.41
C HIS A 66 -3.71 -16.62 13.36
N ALA A 67 -4.79 -16.04 12.83
CA ALA A 67 -5.72 -16.76 11.97
C ALA A 67 -6.00 -16.07 10.61
N LEU A 68 -5.41 -14.90 10.40
CA LEU A 68 -5.43 -14.16 9.15
C LEU A 68 -4.01 -13.72 8.79
N GLU A 69 -3.68 -13.76 7.51
CA GLU A 69 -2.45 -13.19 6.99
C GLU A 69 -2.68 -12.39 5.72
N LEU A 70 -1.96 -11.28 5.62
CA LEU A 70 -1.79 -10.53 4.38
C LEU A 70 -0.38 -10.82 3.84
N VAL A 71 -0.33 -11.48 2.69
CA VAL A 71 0.91 -11.86 2.04
C VAL A 71 1.12 -10.98 0.82
N PHE A 72 2.09 -10.08 0.92
CA PHE A 72 2.49 -9.21 -0.18
C PHE A 72 3.69 -9.84 -0.89
N SER A 73 3.52 -10.17 -2.17
CA SER A 73 4.61 -10.70 -3.01
C SER A 73 5.28 -9.57 -3.78
N ASP A 74 6.61 -9.65 -3.90
CA ASP A 74 7.46 -8.63 -4.53
C ASP A 74 7.20 -7.22 -3.96
N PRO A 75 7.40 -7.01 -2.63
CA PRO A 75 7.21 -5.70 -2.03
C PRO A 75 8.27 -4.72 -2.55
N VAL A 76 7.82 -3.62 -3.15
CA VAL A 76 8.70 -2.57 -3.72
C VAL A 76 8.77 -1.32 -2.84
N PHE A 77 7.80 -1.15 -1.94
CA PHE A 77 7.79 -0.06 -0.96
C PHE A 77 7.05 -0.49 0.30
N VAL A 78 7.62 -0.22 1.48
CA VAL A 78 7.02 -0.57 2.77
C VAL A 78 7.25 0.54 3.78
N MET A 79 6.17 1.16 4.22
CA MET A 79 6.08 1.92 5.46
C MET A 79 5.05 1.23 6.34
N CYS A 80 5.48 0.48 7.34
CA CYS A 80 4.58 -0.30 8.19
C CYS A 80 5.16 -0.37 9.61
N PRO A 81 4.37 -0.09 10.65
CA PRO A 81 4.76 -0.44 12.01
C PRO A 81 5.03 -1.95 12.13
N SER A 82 5.98 -2.35 12.96
CA SER A 82 6.30 -3.77 13.16
C SER A 82 5.21 -4.53 13.92
N ALA A 83 4.44 -3.82 14.74
CA ALA A 83 3.25 -4.28 15.45
C ALA A 83 2.26 -3.11 15.60
N PHE A 84 0.96 -3.38 15.49
CA PHE A 84 -0.10 -2.38 15.54
C PHE A 84 -1.46 -3.01 15.80
N GLN A 85 -2.45 -2.18 16.11
CA GLN A 85 -3.81 -2.58 16.47
C GLN A 85 -4.87 -1.80 15.68
N ASP A 86 -6.04 -2.41 15.53
CA ASP A 86 -7.24 -1.83 14.91
C ASP A 86 -6.99 -1.11 13.56
N PRO A 87 -6.39 -1.76 12.55
CA PRO A 87 -6.12 -1.10 11.29
C PRO A 87 -7.39 -0.73 10.54
N VAL A 88 -7.45 0.53 10.11
CA VAL A 88 -8.49 1.06 9.22
C VAL A 88 -7.90 1.18 7.83
N PHE A 89 -8.16 0.18 6.99
CA PHE A 89 -7.78 0.19 5.58
C PHE A 89 -8.60 1.23 4.80
N ARG A 90 -7.91 2.05 4.01
CA ARG A 90 -8.50 3.15 3.25
C ARG A 90 -7.88 3.26 1.86
N GLU A 91 -8.49 4.07 1.01
CA GLU A 91 -7.86 4.43 -0.25
C GLU A 91 -6.58 5.23 0.02
N PRO A 92 -5.49 4.97 -0.72
CA PRO A 92 -4.31 5.81 -0.67
C PRO A 92 -4.64 7.24 -1.11
N THR A 93 -4.12 8.22 -0.38
CA THR A 93 -4.25 9.63 -0.77
C THR A 93 -3.40 9.93 -2.01
N PRO A 94 -3.72 10.98 -2.79
CA PRO A 94 -2.90 11.37 -3.94
C PRO A 94 -1.44 11.66 -3.59
N GLU A 95 -1.14 12.08 -2.36
CA GLU A 95 0.23 12.34 -1.90
C GLU A 95 1.00 11.04 -1.64
N GLU A 96 0.35 10.05 -1.04
CA GLU A 96 0.91 8.71 -0.83
C GLU A 96 1.16 8.00 -2.16
N VAL A 97 0.24 8.10 -3.13
CA VAL A 97 0.44 7.56 -4.48
C VAL A 97 1.67 8.20 -5.13
N ARG A 98 1.78 9.53 -5.11
CA ARG A 98 2.95 10.25 -5.64
C ARG A 98 4.23 9.91 -4.89
N LEU A 99 4.16 9.60 -3.59
CA LEU A 99 5.32 9.18 -2.81
C LEU A 99 5.87 7.87 -3.34
N VAL A 100 4.99 6.89 -3.57
CA VAL A 100 5.38 5.59 -4.14
C VAL A 100 5.89 5.76 -5.56
N ASP A 101 5.17 6.47 -6.43
CA ASP A 101 5.57 6.72 -7.84
C ASP A 101 6.96 7.36 -7.98
N ARG A 102 7.44 8.10 -6.98
CA ARG A 102 8.79 8.69 -6.98
C ARG A 102 9.88 7.71 -6.55
N GLN A 103 9.53 6.63 -5.88
CA GLN A 103 10.47 5.67 -5.31
C GLN A 103 10.55 4.36 -6.09
N VAL A 104 9.52 4.04 -6.88
CA VAL A 104 9.46 2.81 -7.67
C VAL A 104 9.56 3.13 -9.16
N ASP A 105 10.30 2.32 -9.90
CA ASP A 105 10.50 2.52 -11.34
C ASP A 105 9.23 2.19 -12.15
N GLU A 106 8.42 1.26 -11.64
CA GLU A 106 7.18 0.80 -12.27
C GLU A 106 6.00 0.91 -11.29
N PRO A 107 4.81 1.30 -11.79
CA PRO A 107 3.66 1.45 -10.92
C PRO A 107 3.26 0.09 -10.33
N PRO A 108 3.09 -0.02 -9.00
CA PRO A 108 2.81 -1.28 -8.35
C PRO A 108 1.39 -1.75 -8.71
N ALA A 109 1.21 -3.07 -8.79
CA ALA A 109 -0.11 -3.65 -9.02
C ALA A 109 -1.01 -3.53 -7.77
N VAL A 110 -0.41 -3.52 -6.59
CA VAL A 110 -1.09 -3.37 -5.30
C VAL A 110 -0.53 -2.19 -4.53
N LEU A 111 -1.41 -1.34 -4.02
CA LEU A 111 -1.09 -0.27 -3.09
C LEU A 111 -2.12 -0.28 -1.95
N VAL A 112 -1.66 -0.52 -0.72
CA VAL A 112 -2.50 -0.59 0.47
C VAL A 112 -2.10 0.51 1.43
N ALA A 113 -3.08 1.32 1.82
CA ALA A 113 -2.93 2.34 2.86
C ALA A 113 -3.83 2.00 4.06
N PHE A 114 -3.33 2.26 5.26
CA PHE A 114 -4.10 2.10 6.50
C PHE A 114 -3.64 3.08 7.57
N GLU A 115 -4.51 3.33 8.54
CA GLU A 115 -4.15 3.93 9.82
C GLU A 115 -4.32 2.87 10.90
N ALA A 116 -3.45 2.83 11.89
CA ALA A 116 -3.55 1.88 13.00
C ALA A 116 -3.04 2.48 14.31
N ASP A 117 -3.45 1.90 15.44
CA ASP A 117 -2.83 2.20 16.72
C ASP A 117 -1.49 1.47 16.83
N ALA A 118 -0.38 2.21 16.94
CA ALA A 118 0.95 1.64 17.13
C ALA A 118 1.55 2.02 18.50
N GLY A 119 0.70 2.29 19.50
CA GLY A 119 1.10 2.68 20.86
C GLY A 119 1.52 4.15 20.99
N GLY A 120 1.23 4.98 19.98
CA GLY A 120 1.55 6.40 19.94
C GLY A 120 0.37 7.29 20.35
N ALA A 121 0.63 8.60 20.51
CA ALA A 121 -0.43 9.57 20.80
C ALA A 121 -1.36 9.85 19.61
N VAL A 122 -0.94 9.50 18.40
CA VAL A 122 -1.70 9.60 17.15
C VAL A 122 -1.63 8.26 16.41
N PRO A 123 -2.66 7.90 15.63
CA PRO A 123 -2.59 6.74 14.75
C PRO A 123 -1.37 6.80 13.84
N ALA A 124 -0.75 5.64 13.62
CA ALA A 124 0.35 5.47 12.70
C ALA A 124 -0.19 5.10 11.31
N GLY A 125 0.26 5.83 10.30
CA GLY A 125 -0.01 5.51 8.90
C GLY A 125 0.86 4.36 8.40
N GLY A 126 0.26 3.44 7.67
CA GLY A 126 0.93 2.38 6.93
C GLY A 126 0.66 2.48 5.44
N LEU A 127 1.69 2.25 4.62
CA LEU A 127 1.64 2.28 3.17
C LEU A 127 2.52 1.16 2.59
N ILE A 128 1.93 0.23 1.88
CA ILE A 128 2.61 -0.95 1.31
C ILE A 128 2.31 -1.03 -0.18
N ALA A 129 3.35 -1.13 -1.00
CA ALA A 129 3.25 -1.36 -2.43
C ALA A 129 3.91 -2.69 -2.82
N ALA A 130 3.23 -3.48 -3.63
CA ALA A 130 3.64 -4.84 -3.98
C ALA A 130 3.15 -5.27 -5.36
N GLY A 131 3.72 -6.35 -5.89
CA GLY A 131 3.24 -6.99 -7.13
C GLY A 131 1.94 -7.77 -6.94
N GLN A 132 1.71 -8.34 -5.76
CA GLN A 132 0.50 -9.09 -5.45
C GLN A 132 0.17 -9.01 -3.96
N LEU A 133 -1.12 -9.16 -3.63
CA LEU A 133 -1.62 -9.36 -2.28
C LEU A 133 -2.52 -10.59 -2.23
N ASP A 134 -2.17 -11.54 -1.37
CA ASP A 134 -3.00 -12.67 -1.00
C ASP A 134 -3.51 -12.52 0.43
N ILE A 135 -4.81 -12.76 0.62
CA ILE A 135 -5.46 -12.78 1.94
C ILE A 135 -5.69 -14.23 2.31
N VAL A 136 -4.95 -14.72 3.30
CA VAL A 136 -4.94 -16.15 3.68
C VAL A 136 -5.57 -16.32 5.06
N GLN A 137 -6.60 -17.16 5.13
CA GLN A 137 -7.17 -17.61 6.41
C GLN A 137 -6.64 -18.99 6.79
N GLY A 138 -6.31 -19.17 8.06
CA GLY A 138 -5.82 -20.42 8.61
C GLY A 138 -5.05 -20.19 9.90
N THR A 139 -5.08 -21.16 10.81
CA THR A 139 -4.43 -21.03 12.11
C THR A 139 -2.93 -21.21 11.98
N VAL A 140 -2.18 -20.20 12.41
CA VAL A 140 -0.72 -20.21 12.44
C VAL A 140 -0.26 -20.18 13.89
N PHE A 141 0.24 -21.31 14.40
CA PHE A 141 0.74 -21.40 15.77
C PHE A 141 2.14 -20.79 15.89
N ARG A 142 2.34 -20.03 16.97
CA ARG A 142 3.58 -19.34 17.33
C ARG A 142 4.43 -20.09 18.36
N TYR A 143 4.02 -21.31 18.68
CA TYR A 143 4.70 -22.25 19.56
C TYR A 143 4.77 -23.63 18.92
N TRP A 144 5.71 -24.46 19.36
CA TRP A 144 5.86 -25.82 18.85
C TRP A 144 4.71 -26.73 19.31
N ARG A 145 4.18 -27.53 18.37
CA ARG A 145 3.26 -28.64 18.63
C ARG A 145 3.36 -29.67 17.51
N GLU A 146 3.07 -30.94 17.83
CA GLU A 146 3.24 -32.07 16.90
C GLU A 146 2.00 -32.28 16.02
N ASP A 147 0.80 -32.15 16.60
CA ASP A 147 -0.46 -32.43 15.91
C ASP A 147 -1.06 -31.16 15.29
N LEU A 148 -0.95 -31.02 13.97
CA LEU A 148 -1.59 -29.97 13.18
C LEU A 148 -2.74 -30.55 12.35
N ALA A 149 -3.92 -29.94 12.47
CA ALA A 149 -5.05 -30.23 11.61
C ALA A 149 -4.90 -29.60 10.21
N ALA A 150 -5.77 -29.98 9.29
CA ALA A 150 -5.80 -29.38 7.95
C ALA A 150 -6.05 -27.86 8.04
N GLY A 151 -5.21 -27.07 7.39
CA GLY A 151 -5.27 -25.60 7.45
C GLY A 151 -4.55 -24.99 8.65
N GLU A 152 -3.97 -25.81 9.53
CA GLU A 152 -3.08 -25.35 10.60
C GLU A 152 -1.61 -25.45 10.17
N ARG A 153 -0.80 -24.49 10.61
CA ARG A 153 0.65 -24.49 10.37
C ARG A 153 1.41 -23.85 11.51
N LEU A 154 2.72 -24.06 11.55
CA LEU A 154 3.61 -23.33 12.45
C LEU A 154 4.09 -22.04 11.79
N ALA A 155 4.36 -21.01 12.60
CA ALA A 155 5.03 -19.81 12.16
C ALA A 155 6.48 -20.12 11.72
N PRO A 156 7.06 -19.35 10.77
CA PRO A 156 8.35 -19.69 10.18
C PRO A 156 9.54 -19.79 11.15
N TRP A 157 9.47 -19.12 12.30
CA TRP A 157 10.51 -19.13 13.33
C TRP A 157 10.34 -20.23 14.38
N VAL A 158 9.22 -20.96 14.37
CA VAL A 158 8.95 -22.01 15.35
C VAL A 158 9.78 -23.24 14.98
N THR A 159 10.62 -23.68 15.91
CA THR A 159 11.48 -24.86 15.76
C THR A 159 11.10 -25.93 16.80
N PRO A 160 11.37 -27.21 16.51
CA PRO A 160 11.19 -28.28 17.51
C PRO A 160 12.04 -28.00 18.75
N PRO A 161 11.55 -28.34 19.96
CA PRO A 161 12.36 -28.28 21.16
C PRO A 161 13.55 -29.22 21.02
N THR A 162 14.73 -28.74 21.41
CA THR A 162 15.93 -29.58 21.48
C THR A 162 15.75 -30.60 22.60
N ALA A 163 15.93 -31.88 22.29
CA ALA A 163 15.84 -32.99 23.24
C ALA A 163 16.97 -32.98 24.29
#